data_AF-A0A8B8SER9-F1
#
_entry.id   AF-A0A8B8SER9-F1
#
_cell.length_a   1.000
_cell.length_b   1.000
_cell.length_c   1.000
_cell.angle_alpha   90.00
_cell.angle_beta   90.00
_cell.angle_gamma   90.00
#
_symmetry.space_group_name_H-M   'P 1'
#
loop_
_entity.id
_entity.type
_entity.pdbx_description
1 polymer ?
#
loop_
_entity_poly.entity_id
_entity_poly.type
_entity_poly.pdbx_seq_one_letter_code
_entity_poly.pdbx_strand_id
1 'polypeptide(L)'
;MASARRLLLLLCLLPASLAWRRKGLGQSYKWIGEACERHEECQSSCCVKNSLSPQKFCTPRNVFQQCLSWQKPNGHSCQGHSECQSGCCTTNGYRPQMFCTARTLFLQCLPWRKPRGDFCLKHSECRSKCCVRLSELSRHRCVPRSGILAQCLPP
;
A
#
# COMPACT_ATOMS: atom_id res chain seq x y z
N MET A 1 -6.43 62.14 38.70
CA MET A 1 -7.00 61.92 37.35
C MET A 1 -6.00 61.24 36.38
N ALA A 2 -5.17 60.28 36.83
CA ALA A 2 -4.19 59.57 35.98
C ALA A 2 -4.58 58.12 35.66
N SER A 3 -5.53 57.55 36.40
CA SER A 3 -5.93 56.14 36.29
C SER A 3 -6.91 55.87 35.13
N ALA A 4 -7.87 56.78 34.90
CA ALA A 4 -8.85 56.64 33.83
C ALA A 4 -8.24 56.70 32.41
N ARG A 5 -7.19 57.52 32.24
CA ARG A 5 -6.50 57.72 30.94
C ARG A 5 -5.67 56.50 30.54
N ARG A 6 -5.12 55.77 31.51
CA ARG A 6 -4.42 54.49 31.30
C ARG A 6 -5.38 53.36 30.96
N LEU A 7 -6.55 53.31 31.60
CA LEU A 7 -7.60 52.34 31.27
C LEU A 7 -8.15 52.53 29.85
N LEU A 8 -8.36 53.78 29.41
CA LEU A 8 -8.77 54.11 28.05
C LEU A 8 -7.70 53.77 26.99
N LEU A 9 -6.42 53.96 27.30
CA LEU A 9 -5.31 53.54 26.43
C LEU A 9 -5.20 52.01 26.31
N LEU A 10 -5.48 51.27 27.39
CA LEU A 10 -5.53 49.81 27.38
C LEU A 10 -6.76 49.28 26.61
N LEU A 11 -7.93 49.92 26.71
CA LEU A 11 -9.12 49.52 25.95
C LEU A 11 -9.00 49.77 24.43
N CYS A 12 -8.27 50.81 24.00
CA CYS A 12 -8.07 51.10 22.58
C CYS A 12 -7.09 50.14 21.86
N LEU A 13 -6.31 49.34 22.60
CA LEU A 13 -5.39 48.36 22.03
C LEU A 13 -6.01 46.96 21.83
N LEU A 14 -7.24 46.73 22.30
CA LEU A 14 -7.91 45.43 22.21
C LEU A 14 -8.68 45.09 20.91
N PRO A 15 -8.96 45.97 19.92
CA PRO A 15 -9.63 45.50 18.70
C PRO A 15 -8.70 44.94 17.62
N ALA A 16 -7.37 45.12 17.71
CA ALA A 16 -6.47 44.82 16.59
C ALA A 16 -6.02 43.34 16.50
N SER A 17 -6.15 42.55 17.56
CA SER A 17 -5.69 41.15 17.58
C SER A 17 -6.77 40.12 17.20
N LEU A 18 -8.03 40.53 17.03
CA LEU A 18 -9.12 39.64 16.59
C LEU A 18 -9.35 39.65 15.07
N ALA A 19 -8.57 40.42 14.31
CA ALA A 19 -8.71 40.55 12.86
C ALA A 19 -7.79 39.65 12.02
N TRP A 20 -7.22 38.57 12.58
CA TRP A 20 -6.44 37.60 11.78
C TRP A 20 -6.82 36.14 12.05
N ARG A 21 -8.11 35.82 11.94
CA ARG A 21 -8.60 34.44 11.80
C ARG A 21 -9.72 34.36 10.76
N ARG A 22 -9.49 34.90 9.56
CA ARG A 22 -10.32 34.60 8.37
C ARG A 22 -9.46 34.54 7.10
N LYS A 23 -8.50 33.62 7.07
CA LYS A 23 -8.08 32.99 5.80
C LYS A 23 -8.79 31.64 5.75
N GLY A 24 -9.88 31.57 5.00
CA GLY A 24 -10.71 30.36 4.88
C GLY A 24 -12.22 30.62 4.76
N LEU A 25 -12.67 31.79 4.31
CA LEU A 25 -14.04 31.94 3.82
C LEU A 25 -14.14 31.19 2.48
N GLY A 26 -14.70 29.97 2.51
CA GLY A 26 -15.12 29.25 1.30
C GLY A 26 -14.72 27.77 1.17
N GLN A 27 -14.17 27.11 2.18
CA GLN A 27 -14.02 25.64 2.12
C GLN A 27 -15.30 25.00 2.67
N SER A 28 -16.22 24.67 1.75
CA SER A 28 -17.27 23.69 2.03
C SER A 28 -16.57 22.41 2.45
N TYR A 29 -16.55 22.13 3.75
CA TYR A 29 -15.93 20.93 4.30
C TYR A 29 -16.74 19.74 3.78
N LYS A 30 -16.15 19.03 2.82
CA LYS A 30 -16.76 17.85 2.22
C LYS A 30 -16.79 16.71 3.22
N TRP A 31 -17.91 16.01 3.25
CA TRP A 31 -18.17 14.84 4.07
C TRP A 31 -17.55 13.58 3.46
N ILE A 32 -17.45 12.53 4.27
CA ILE A 32 -16.95 11.22 3.84
C ILE A 32 -17.80 10.73 2.65
N GLY A 33 -17.13 10.23 1.61
CA GLY A 33 -17.76 9.75 0.39
C GLY A 33 -17.94 10.80 -0.70
N GLU A 34 -17.70 12.10 -0.42
CA GLU A 34 -17.75 13.14 -1.45
C GLU A 34 -16.44 13.21 -2.24
N ALA A 35 -16.55 13.52 -3.54
CA ALA A 35 -15.40 13.65 -4.42
C ALA A 35 -14.53 14.85 -4.04
N CYS A 36 -13.22 14.66 -4.02
CA CYS A 36 -12.25 15.67 -3.57
C CYS A 36 -11.01 15.63 -4.47
N GLU A 37 -10.24 16.73 -4.51
CA GLU A 37 -8.92 16.73 -5.15
C GLU A 37 -7.79 16.85 -4.12
N ARG A 38 -8.02 17.67 -3.10
CA ARG A 38 -7.05 17.97 -2.05
C ARG A 38 -7.56 17.60 -0.66
N HIS A 39 -6.62 17.33 0.25
CA HIS A 39 -6.92 16.88 1.60
C HIS A 39 -7.76 17.90 2.38
N GLU A 40 -7.42 19.18 2.27
CA GLU A 40 -8.08 20.31 2.96
C GLU A 40 -9.55 20.51 2.58
N GLU A 41 -10.03 19.90 1.49
CA GLU A 41 -11.44 19.93 1.14
C GLU A 41 -12.28 19.04 2.06
N CYS A 42 -11.69 18.00 2.64
CA CYS A 42 -12.39 17.02 3.46
C CYS A 42 -12.35 17.42 4.94
N GLN A 43 -13.46 17.24 5.65
CA GLN A 43 -13.49 17.46 7.11
C GLN A 43 -12.46 16.57 7.86
N SER A 44 -12.24 15.36 7.36
CA SER A 44 -11.23 14.42 7.87
C SER A 44 -9.80 14.78 7.47
N SER A 45 -9.62 15.79 6.61
CA SER A 45 -8.37 16.11 5.92
C SER A 45 -7.76 14.91 5.17
N CYS A 46 -8.59 13.99 4.67
CA CYS A 46 -8.16 12.79 3.93
C CYS A 46 -8.89 12.66 2.59
N CYS A 47 -8.21 13.04 1.51
CA CYS A 47 -8.68 12.89 0.15
C CYS A 47 -7.85 11.83 -0.59
N VAL A 48 -8.39 10.63 -0.76
CA VAL A 48 -7.65 9.49 -1.31
C VAL A 48 -8.51 8.71 -2.31
N LYS A 49 -7.87 7.92 -3.16
CA LYS A 49 -8.60 6.98 -4.02
C LYS A 49 -9.26 5.92 -3.15
N ASN A 50 -10.56 5.70 -3.39
CA ASN A 50 -11.35 4.71 -2.65
C ASN A 50 -11.73 3.48 -3.52
N SER A 51 -11.24 3.40 -4.76
CA SER A 51 -11.52 2.29 -5.65
C SER A 51 -10.47 2.19 -6.76
N LEU A 52 -10.69 1.29 -7.75
CA LEU A 52 -9.92 1.25 -8.99
C LEU A 52 -10.08 2.51 -9.85
N SER A 53 -11.12 3.31 -9.62
CA SER A 53 -11.31 4.56 -10.35
C SER A 53 -10.22 5.58 -9.97
N PRO A 54 -9.80 6.43 -10.91
CA PRO A 54 -8.81 7.47 -10.63
C PRO A 54 -9.33 8.56 -9.68
N GLN A 55 -10.66 8.62 -9.48
CA GLN A 55 -11.33 9.62 -8.65
C GLN A 55 -11.03 9.42 -7.16
N LYS A 56 -10.81 10.53 -6.46
CA LYS A 56 -10.59 10.53 -5.02
C LYS A 56 -11.84 10.97 -4.29
N PHE A 57 -12.00 10.43 -3.09
CA PHE A 57 -13.11 10.72 -2.21
C PHE A 57 -12.61 11.02 -0.80
N CYS A 58 -13.38 11.80 -0.06
CA CYS A 58 -13.12 12.03 1.34
C CYS A 58 -13.31 10.73 2.12
N THR A 59 -12.33 10.36 2.92
CA THR A 59 -12.32 9.12 3.73
C THR A 59 -12.04 9.44 5.20
N PRO A 60 -12.49 8.61 6.15
CA PRO A 60 -12.09 8.79 7.54
C PRO A 60 -10.60 8.50 7.72
N ARG A 61 -9.97 9.13 8.72
CA ARG A 61 -8.67 8.71 9.21
C ARG A 61 -8.80 7.38 9.95
N ASN A 62 -7.78 6.54 9.88
CA ASN A 62 -7.71 5.36 10.73
C ASN A 62 -7.40 5.76 12.20
N VAL A 63 -7.38 4.77 13.10
CA VAL A 63 -7.04 4.97 14.53
C VAL A 63 -5.66 5.60 14.76
N PHE A 64 -4.74 5.44 13.80
CA PHE A 64 -3.40 6.04 13.81
C PHE A 64 -3.34 7.41 13.13
N GLN A 65 -4.48 8.04 12.85
CA GLN A 65 -4.62 9.33 12.19
C GLN A 65 -4.05 9.38 10.75
N GLN A 66 -3.89 8.24 10.09
CA GLN A 66 -3.39 8.15 8.71
C GLN A 66 -4.53 8.10 7.70
N CYS A 67 -4.30 8.69 6.53
CA CYS A 67 -5.17 8.54 5.36
C CYS A 67 -4.74 7.28 4.60
N LEU A 68 -5.51 6.19 4.70
CA LEU A 68 -5.24 4.98 3.94
C LEU A 68 -5.90 5.06 2.57
N SER A 69 -5.10 5.02 1.52
CA SER A 69 -5.64 4.83 0.17
C SER A 69 -6.20 3.43 0.01
N TRP A 70 -7.22 3.29 -0.82
CA TRP A 70 -7.70 2.00 -1.24
C TRP A 70 -6.58 1.17 -1.89
N GLN A 71 -6.54 -0.10 -1.52
CA GLN A 71 -5.59 -1.07 -2.02
C GLN A 71 -6.36 -2.12 -2.85
N LYS A 72 -5.70 -2.63 -3.89
CA LYS A 72 -6.24 -3.61 -4.82
C LYS A 72 -6.47 -4.97 -4.15
N PRO A 73 -7.62 -5.63 -4.40
CA PRO A 73 -7.85 -6.98 -3.93
C PRO A 73 -7.02 -7.99 -4.76
N ASN A 74 -7.06 -9.26 -4.35
CA ASN A 74 -6.32 -10.32 -5.04
C ASN A 74 -6.78 -10.47 -6.50
N GLY A 75 -5.85 -10.81 -7.40
CA GLY A 75 -6.09 -11.01 -8.83
C GLY A 75 -5.91 -9.76 -9.70
N HIS A 76 -5.75 -8.57 -9.11
CA HIS A 76 -5.50 -7.34 -9.87
C HIS A 76 -4.02 -7.13 -10.16
N SER A 77 -3.71 -6.57 -11.34
CA SER A 77 -2.33 -6.22 -11.73
C SER A 77 -1.76 -5.14 -10.80
N CYS A 78 -0.50 -5.31 -10.42
CA CYS A 78 0.22 -4.44 -9.49
C CYS A 78 1.68 -4.28 -9.92
N GLN A 79 2.32 -3.19 -9.49
CA GLN A 79 3.76 -2.97 -9.67
C GLN A 79 4.51 -3.12 -8.34
N GLY A 80 3.88 -2.78 -7.22
CA GLY A 80 4.46 -2.88 -5.88
C GLY A 80 3.53 -3.53 -4.84
N HIS A 81 4.14 -4.02 -3.77
CA HIS A 81 3.46 -4.66 -2.64
C HIS A 81 2.42 -3.76 -1.96
N SER A 82 2.72 -2.46 -1.83
CA SER A 82 1.85 -1.47 -1.17
C SER A 82 0.53 -1.21 -1.91
N GLU A 83 0.44 -1.59 -3.19
CA GLU A 83 -0.80 -1.47 -3.95
C GLU A 83 -1.84 -2.50 -3.56
N CYS A 84 -1.45 -3.61 -2.92
CA CYS A 84 -2.31 -4.75 -2.64
C CYS A 84 -2.77 -4.77 -1.19
N GLN A 85 -4.03 -5.15 -0.94
CA GLN A 85 -4.58 -5.26 0.43
C GLN A 85 -3.80 -6.26 1.29
N SER A 86 -3.36 -7.35 0.67
CA SER A 86 -2.51 -8.36 1.29
C SER A 86 -1.07 -7.90 1.50
N GLY A 87 -0.66 -6.76 0.93
CA GLY A 87 0.75 -6.37 0.84
C GLY A 87 1.58 -7.31 -0.06
N CYS A 88 0.97 -8.14 -0.90
CA CYS A 88 1.67 -9.09 -1.77
C CYS A 88 1.38 -8.82 -3.24
N CYS A 89 2.39 -8.34 -3.96
CA CYS A 89 2.39 -8.21 -5.41
C CYS A 89 3.40 -9.20 -5.98
N THR A 90 2.93 -10.31 -6.56
CA THR A 90 3.81 -11.39 -7.02
C THR A 90 3.34 -11.97 -8.34
N THR A 91 4.21 -12.69 -9.03
CA THR A 91 3.83 -13.46 -10.22
C THR A 91 2.87 -14.60 -9.83
N ASN A 92 1.87 -14.85 -10.66
CA ASN A 92 0.87 -15.90 -10.47
C ASN A 92 0.99 -17.06 -11.48
N GLY A 93 1.99 -17.01 -12.36
CA GLY A 93 2.16 -17.98 -13.44
C GLY A 93 3.49 -17.84 -14.18
N TYR A 94 3.53 -18.38 -15.40
CA TYR A 94 4.72 -18.37 -16.26
C TYR A 94 5.10 -16.97 -16.75
N ARG A 95 4.11 -16.08 -16.91
CA ARG A 95 4.36 -14.75 -17.42
C ARG A 95 4.90 -13.84 -16.31
N PRO A 96 5.77 -12.88 -16.65
CA PRO A 96 6.38 -11.99 -15.66
C PRO A 96 5.41 -10.94 -15.09
N GLN A 97 4.12 -10.95 -15.47
CA GLN A 97 3.15 -10.02 -14.89
C GLN A 97 2.90 -10.32 -13.41
N MET A 98 2.83 -9.26 -12.63
CA MET A 98 2.60 -9.34 -11.20
C MET A 98 1.14 -9.00 -10.87
N PHE A 99 0.58 -9.76 -9.94
CA PHE A 99 -0.79 -9.60 -9.48
C PHE A 99 -0.82 -9.60 -7.95
N CYS A 100 -1.83 -8.95 -7.40
CA CYS A 100 -2.10 -9.02 -5.97
C CYS A 100 -2.46 -10.45 -5.58
N THR A 101 -1.78 -11.01 -4.59
CA THR A 101 -1.96 -12.40 -4.13
C THR A 101 -2.22 -12.43 -2.64
N ALA A 102 -2.89 -13.48 -2.15
CA ALA A 102 -3.06 -13.65 -0.71
C ALA A 102 -1.71 -13.96 -0.04
N ARG A 103 -1.57 -13.55 1.24
CA ARG A 103 -0.50 -14.08 2.10
C ARG A 103 -0.75 -15.55 2.39
N THR A 104 0.33 -16.29 2.61
CA THR A 104 0.21 -17.64 3.18
C THR A 104 -0.25 -17.59 4.63
N LEU A 105 -0.56 -18.75 5.20
CA LEU A 105 -0.83 -18.91 6.64
C LEU A 105 0.30 -18.34 7.52
N PHE A 106 1.53 -18.28 7.00
CA PHE A 106 2.70 -17.71 7.69
C PHE A 106 2.93 -16.21 7.39
N LEU A 107 1.93 -15.51 6.86
CA LEU A 107 1.99 -14.10 6.48
C LEU A 107 3.07 -13.75 5.45
N GLN A 108 3.50 -14.73 4.65
CA GLN A 108 4.53 -14.52 3.62
C GLN A 108 3.90 -14.32 2.24
N CYS A 109 4.54 -13.47 1.43
CA CYS A 109 4.25 -13.37 0.00
C CYS A 109 5.02 -14.45 -0.75
N LEU A 110 4.33 -15.50 -1.21
CA LEU A 110 4.94 -16.54 -2.01
C LEU A 110 4.59 -16.35 -3.49
N PRO A 111 5.56 -16.05 -4.37
CA PRO A 111 5.31 -16.03 -5.79
C PRO A 111 4.98 -17.44 -6.30
N TRP A 112 4.26 -17.50 -7.40
CA TRP A 112 4.05 -18.75 -8.12
C TRP A 112 5.38 -19.37 -8.54
N ARG A 113 5.44 -20.69 -8.51
CA ARG A 113 6.63 -21.48 -8.88
C ARG A 113 6.24 -22.62 -9.81
N LYS A 114 7.19 -23.00 -10.65
CA LYS A 114 7.06 -24.04 -11.67
C LYS A 114 6.80 -25.41 -11.04
N PRO A 115 5.85 -26.20 -11.59
CA PRO A 115 5.58 -27.56 -11.16
C PRO A 115 6.74 -28.52 -11.48
N ARG A 116 6.62 -29.77 -11.02
CA ARG A 116 7.58 -30.85 -11.31
C ARG A 116 7.67 -31.08 -12.83
N GLY A 117 8.88 -31.33 -13.33
CA GLY A 117 9.17 -31.65 -14.73
C GLY A 117 9.48 -30.43 -15.60
N ASP A 118 9.06 -29.24 -15.18
CA ASP A 118 9.32 -27.99 -15.89
C ASP A 118 10.81 -27.65 -15.96
N PHE A 119 11.21 -27.02 -17.07
CA PHE A 119 12.55 -26.46 -17.21
C PHE A 119 12.76 -25.29 -16.24
N CYS A 120 13.91 -25.31 -15.58
CA CYS A 120 14.32 -24.32 -14.61
C CYS A 120 15.79 -23.95 -14.81
N LEU A 121 16.17 -22.76 -14.33
CA LEU A 121 17.57 -22.35 -14.25
C LEU A 121 18.06 -22.22 -12.82
N LYS A 122 17.14 -21.94 -11.88
CA LYS A 122 17.45 -21.72 -10.46
C LYS A 122 16.51 -22.55 -9.60
N HIS A 123 17.02 -23.01 -8.45
CA HIS A 123 16.22 -23.69 -7.42
C HIS A 123 14.97 -22.90 -7.02
N SER A 124 15.07 -21.57 -6.93
CA SER A 124 13.98 -20.69 -6.49
C SER A 124 12.74 -20.70 -7.40
N GLU A 125 12.90 -21.05 -8.68
CA GLU A 125 11.84 -21.11 -9.68
C GLU A 125 10.89 -22.31 -9.48
N CYS A 126 11.36 -23.37 -8.84
CA CYS A 126 10.62 -24.62 -8.66
C CYS A 126 9.80 -24.61 -7.36
N ARG A 127 8.60 -25.19 -7.38
CA ARG A 127 7.77 -25.36 -6.15
C ARG A 127 8.53 -26.12 -5.06
N SER A 128 9.26 -27.14 -5.47
CA SER A 128 10.11 -27.97 -4.63
C SER A 128 11.40 -27.29 -4.18
N LYS A 129 11.70 -26.06 -4.64
CA LYS A 129 13.00 -25.41 -4.44
C LYS A 129 14.19 -26.26 -4.94
N CYS A 130 13.96 -27.10 -5.94
CA CYS A 130 14.93 -28.07 -6.41
C CYS A 130 14.96 -28.11 -7.93
N CYS A 131 16.05 -27.60 -8.50
CA CYS A 131 16.30 -27.54 -9.94
C CYS A 131 17.59 -28.31 -10.22
N VAL A 132 17.48 -29.49 -10.84
CA VAL A 132 18.63 -30.38 -11.08
C VAL A 132 18.64 -30.92 -12.49
N ARG A 133 19.81 -31.38 -12.92
CA ARG A 133 19.99 -32.11 -14.16
C ARG A 133 19.83 -33.62 -13.88
N LEU A 134 19.00 -34.32 -14.67
CA LEU A 134 18.70 -35.75 -14.45
C LEU A 134 19.72 -36.68 -15.14
N SER A 135 20.40 -36.19 -16.17
CA SER A 135 21.47 -36.87 -16.91
C SER A 135 22.40 -35.83 -17.56
N GLU A 136 23.66 -36.18 -17.83
CA GLU A 136 24.69 -35.31 -18.44
C GLU A 136 24.17 -34.49 -19.65
N LEU A 137 23.33 -35.09 -20.48
CA LEU A 137 22.77 -34.49 -21.72
C LEU A 137 21.46 -33.73 -21.52
N SER A 138 20.83 -33.83 -20.36
CA SER A 138 19.52 -33.21 -20.10
C SER A 138 19.62 -31.74 -19.67
N ARG A 139 18.56 -30.97 -19.92
CA ARG A 139 18.38 -29.64 -19.32
C ARG A 139 17.89 -29.79 -17.87
N HIS A 140 18.18 -28.79 -17.04
CA HIS A 140 17.72 -28.73 -15.66
C HIS A 140 16.18 -28.72 -15.58
N ARG A 141 15.64 -29.48 -14.63
CA ARG A 141 14.20 -29.60 -14.39
C ARG A 141 13.86 -29.51 -12.91
N CYS A 142 12.64 -29.08 -12.64
CA CYS A 142 12.08 -29.08 -11.30
C CYS A 142 11.79 -30.53 -10.85
N VAL A 143 12.41 -30.98 -9.76
CA VAL A 143 12.23 -32.33 -9.22
C VAL A 143 11.74 -32.27 -7.77
N PRO A 144 11.04 -33.29 -7.26
CA PRO A 144 10.66 -33.32 -5.84
C PRO A 144 11.89 -33.37 -4.92
N ARG A 145 11.74 -32.86 -3.70
CA ARG A 145 12.73 -33.09 -2.64
C ARG A 145 12.50 -34.50 -2.08
N SER A 146 13.00 -35.52 -2.75
CA SER A 146 12.99 -36.91 -2.26
C SER A 146 14.39 -37.29 -1.77
N GLY A 147 14.49 -37.78 -0.54
CA GLY A 147 15.76 -38.17 0.07
C GLY A 147 16.29 -39.50 -0.49
N ILE A 148 17.54 -39.46 -0.95
CA ILE A 148 18.63 -40.46 -0.86
C ILE A 148 19.90 -39.85 -1.51
N LEU A 149 19.75 -38.90 -2.45
CA LEU A 149 20.86 -38.14 -3.03
C LEU A 149 20.71 -36.64 -2.67
N ALA A 150 21.65 -36.11 -1.89
CA ALA A 150 21.68 -34.81 -1.22
C ALA A 150 21.69 -33.54 -2.12
N GLN A 151 21.17 -33.60 -3.34
CA GLN A 151 21.38 -32.54 -4.35
C GLN A 151 20.57 -31.25 -4.10
N CYS A 152 19.57 -31.30 -3.22
CA CYS A 152 18.67 -30.17 -2.97
C CYS A 152 18.47 -29.93 -1.48
N LEU A 153 19.56 -29.97 -0.72
CA LEU A 153 19.59 -29.43 0.63
C LEU A 153 19.40 -27.89 0.55
N PRO A 154 18.66 -27.28 1.50
CA PRO A 154 18.70 -25.84 1.63
C PRO A 154 20.12 -25.40 2.04
N PRO A 155 20.56 -24.18 1.69
CA PRO A 155 21.72 -23.59 2.35
C PRO A 155 21.47 -23.44 3.86
#